data_AF-A0A1Y2FMU8-F1
#
_entry.id   AF-A0A1Y2FMU8-F1
#
_cell.length_a   1.000
_cell.length_b   1.000
_cell.length_c   1.000
_cell.angle_alpha   90.00
_cell.angle_beta   90.00
_cell.angle_gamma   90.00
#
_symmetry.space_group_name_H-M   'P 1'
#
loop_
_entity.id
_entity.type
_entity.pdbx_description
1 polymer ?
#
loop_
_entity_poly.entity_id
_entity_poly.type
_entity_poly.pdbx_seq_one_letter_code
_entity_poly.pdbx_strand_id
1 'polypeptide(L)'
;MSSAPTQAPQDANSIQAALRSRLIESGEYEKLLGVLKTRLDEAGWEDGVRGVAREKARVQEPPNLQGLVNEIEPSALDSVPASVRSEIEGMLQKFVEKNVE
;
A
#
# COMPACT_ATOMS: atom_id res chain seq x y z
N MET A 1 -19.31 29.39 -32.51
CA MET A 1 -19.75 28.68 -31.29
C MET A 1 -18.61 27.77 -30.86
N SER A 2 -18.14 27.99 -29.65
CA SER A 2 -16.90 27.47 -29.07
C SER A 2 -17.04 26.03 -28.60
N SER A 3 -15.96 25.26 -28.73
CA SER A 3 -15.69 24.10 -27.86
C SER A 3 -14.19 23.98 -27.66
N ALA A 4 -13.72 24.34 -26.45
CA ALA A 4 -12.35 24.10 -26.02
C ALA A 4 -12.16 22.61 -25.68
N PRO A 5 -10.98 22.01 -25.94
CA PRO A 5 -10.73 20.64 -25.53
C PRO A 5 -10.38 20.60 -24.04
N THR A 6 -11.17 19.84 -23.26
CA THR A 6 -10.88 19.48 -21.87
C THR A 6 -9.61 18.63 -21.82
N GLN A 7 -8.45 19.22 -21.50
CA GLN A 7 -7.14 18.52 -21.41
C GLN A 7 -6.81 17.95 -20.00
N ALA A 8 -7.77 17.86 -19.09
CA ALA A 8 -7.49 17.57 -17.67
C ALA A 8 -7.08 16.13 -17.23
N PRO A 9 -7.18 15.02 -17.99
CA PRO A 9 -6.82 13.69 -17.45
C PRO A 9 -5.35 13.25 -17.64
N GLN A 10 -4.63 13.75 -18.66
CA GLN A 10 -3.28 13.25 -18.99
C GLN A 10 -2.20 13.81 -18.06
N ASP A 11 -2.37 15.05 -17.61
CA ASP A 11 -1.39 15.74 -16.76
C ASP A 11 -1.40 15.21 -15.32
N ALA A 12 -2.56 14.81 -14.79
CA ALA A 12 -2.63 14.25 -13.44
C ALA A 12 -1.93 12.87 -13.35
N ASN A 13 -2.12 12.02 -14.36
CA ASN A 13 -1.45 10.72 -14.43
C ASN A 13 0.07 10.86 -14.61
N SER A 14 0.53 11.88 -15.36
CA SER A 14 1.96 12.14 -15.53
C SER A 14 2.62 12.64 -14.24
N ILE A 15 1.93 13.51 -13.49
CA ILE A 15 2.40 13.97 -12.16
C ILE A 15 2.46 12.80 -11.18
N GLN A 16 1.43 11.95 -11.13
CA GLN A 16 1.42 10.79 -10.24
C GLN A 16 2.59 9.83 -10.57
N ALA A 17 2.83 9.58 -11.86
CA ALA A 17 3.94 8.74 -12.29
C ALA A 17 5.30 9.36 -11.91
N ALA A 18 5.49 10.66 -12.13
CA ALA A 18 6.70 11.37 -11.75
C ALA A 18 6.96 11.35 -10.23
N LEU A 19 5.92 11.58 -9.43
CA LEU A 19 5.99 11.49 -7.96
C LEU A 19 6.35 10.07 -7.51
N ARG A 20 5.77 9.05 -8.15
CA ARG A 20 6.09 7.65 -7.85
C ARG A 20 7.54 7.32 -8.18
N SER A 21 8.04 7.72 -9.35
CA SER A 21 9.45 7.54 -9.71
C SER A 21 10.37 8.23 -8.70
N ARG A 22 10.05 9.49 -8.35
CA ARG A 22 10.83 10.25 -7.36
C ARG A 22 10.81 9.61 -5.98
N LEU A 23 9.68 9.03 -5.56
CA LEU A 23 9.56 8.33 -4.28
C LEU A 23 10.51 7.12 -4.21
N ILE A 24 10.65 6.39 -5.31
CA ILE A 24 11.55 5.23 -5.43
C ILE A 24 13.00 5.70 -5.53
N GLU A 25 13.30 6.61 -6.45
CA GLU A 25 14.67 7.08 -6.73
C GLU A 25 15.31 7.81 -5.53
N SER A 26 14.51 8.46 -4.69
CA SER A 26 14.99 9.13 -3.47
C SER A 26 15.22 8.19 -2.28
N GLY A 27 14.80 6.92 -2.37
CA GLY A 27 14.84 5.98 -1.26
C GLY A 27 13.75 6.17 -0.20
N GLU A 28 12.85 7.15 -0.38
CA GLU A 28 11.75 7.39 0.55
C GLU A 28 10.70 6.26 0.51
N TYR A 29 10.58 5.56 -0.62
CA TYR A 29 9.76 4.35 -0.73
C TYR A 29 10.22 3.25 0.23
N GLU A 30 11.51 2.91 0.22
CA GLU A 30 12.10 1.89 1.09
C GLU A 30 11.97 2.26 2.56
N LYS A 31 12.13 3.55 2.88
CA LYS A 31 11.95 4.09 4.23
C LYS A 31 10.50 4.00 4.69
N LEU A 32 9.53 4.42 3.87
CA LEU A 32 8.10 4.27 4.15
C LEU A 32 7.73 2.81 4.34
N LEU A 33 8.23 1.93 3.48
CA LEU A 33 7.99 0.49 3.57
C LEU A 33 8.58 -0.10 4.86
N GLY A 34 9.76 0.36 5.27
CA GLY A 34 10.38 -0.03 6.54
C GLY A 34 9.55 0.39 7.75
N VAL A 35 9.06 1.63 7.77
CA VAL A 35 8.15 2.13 8.82
C VAL A 35 6.85 1.32 8.83
N LEU A 36 6.22 1.13 7.67
CA LEU A 36 4.98 0.35 7.55
C LEU A 36 5.15 -1.06 8.12
N LYS A 37 6.21 -1.77 7.73
CA LYS A 37 6.51 -3.13 8.24
C LYS A 37 6.68 -3.14 9.76
N THR A 38 7.49 -2.21 10.28
CA THR A 38 7.74 -2.10 11.73
C THR A 38 6.43 -1.85 12.49
N ARG A 39 5.58 -0.95 11.99
CA ARG A 39 4.30 -0.63 12.63
C ARG A 39 3.28 -1.75 12.57
N LEU A 40 3.24 -2.49 11.47
CA LEU A 40 2.38 -3.66 11.35
C LEU A 40 2.82 -4.79 12.30
N ASP A 41 4.12 -4.99 12.47
CA ASP A 41 4.69 -5.94 13.43
C ASP A 41 4.38 -5.53 14.88
N GLU A 42 4.69 -4.28 15.26
CA GLU A 42 4.41 -3.72 16.59
C GLU A 42 2.91 -3.77 16.96
N ALA A 43 2.02 -3.64 15.96
CA ALA A 43 0.57 -3.74 16.14
C ALA A 43 0.05 -5.19 16.18
N GLY A 44 0.92 -6.19 16.02
CA GLY A 44 0.56 -7.61 15.99
C GLY A 44 -0.18 -8.05 14.72
N TRP A 45 -0.20 -7.20 13.68
CA TRP A 45 -0.90 -7.50 12.43
C TRP A 45 -0.23 -8.66 11.68
N GLU A 46 1.11 -8.69 11.63
CA GLU A 46 1.84 -9.75 10.92
C GLU A 46 1.53 -11.13 11.52
N ASP A 47 1.58 -11.25 12.85
CA ASP A 47 1.26 -12.50 13.54
C ASP A 47 -0.21 -12.91 13.37
N GLY A 48 -1.13 -11.94 13.38
CA GLY A 48 -2.55 -12.18 13.13
C GLY A 48 -2.80 -12.77 11.74
N VAL A 49 -2.25 -12.15 10.69
CA VAL A 49 -2.38 -12.64 9.30
C VAL A 49 -1.72 -14.01 9.14
N ARG A 50 -0.54 -14.20 9.74
CA ARG A 50 0.18 -15.48 9.72
C ARG A 50 -0.62 -16.59 10.41
N GLY A 51 -1.30 -16.29 11.51
CA GLY A 51 -2.21 -17.21 12.20
C GLY A 51 -3.34 -17.69 11.29
N VAL A 52 -4.04 -16.74 10.65
CA VAL A 52 -5.12 -17.06 9.70
C VAL A 52 -4.61 -17.90 8.52
N ALA A 53 -3.46 -17.54 7.96
CA ALA A 53 -2.85 -18.27 6.86
C ALA A 53 -2.51 -19.72 7.25
N ARG A 54 -1.97 -19.94 8.45
CA ARG A 54 -1.64 -21.28 8.97
C ARG A 54 -2.88 -22.16 9.12
N GLU A 55 -3.97 -21.62 9.68
CA GLU A 55 -5.20 -22.40 9.86
C GLU A 55 -5.84 -22.79 8.53
N LYS A 56 -5.85 -21.88 7.55
CA LYS A 56 -6.35 -22.18 6.20
C LYS A 56 -5.47 -23.18 5.45
N ALA A 57 -4.15 -23.05 5.55
CA ALA A 57 -3.22 -23.99 4.93
C ALA A 57 -3.38 -25.42 5.48
N ARG A 58 -3.72 -25.57 6.76
CA ARG A 58 -3.82 -26.88 7.44
C ARG A 58 -4.91 -27.78 6.86
N VAL A 59 -5.95 -27.19 6.25
CA VAL A 59 -7.10 -27.92 5.68
C VAL A 59 -7.04 -28.00 4.16
N GLN A 60 -5.97 -27.50 3.54
CA GLN A 60 -5.82 -27.42 2.09
C GLN A 60 -5.15 -28.70 1.55
N GLU A 61 -5.90 -29.52 0.82
CA GLU A 61 -5.39 -30.71 0.15
C GLU A 61 -5.77 -30.69 -1.35
N PRO A 62 -4.82 -30.49 -2.28
CA PRO A 62 -3.39 -30.22 -2.07
C PRO A 62 -3.08 -28.77 -1.65
N PRO A 63 -1.91 -28.50 -1.04
CA PRO A 63 -1.48 -27.15 -0.73
C PRO A 63 -1.38 -26.26 -1.99
N ASN A 64 -1.91 -25.04 -1.92
CA ASN A 64 -1.82 -24.04 -2.98
C ASN A 64 -1.60 -22.64 -2.37
N LEU A 65 -0.35 -22.20 -2.42
CA LEU A 65 0.08 -20.90 -1.89
C LEU A 65 -0.64 -19.72 -2.56
N GLN A 66 -0.78 -19.72 -3.89
CA GLN A 66 -1.44 -18.62 -4.59
C GLN A 66 -2.91 -18.51 -4.20
N GLY A 67 -3.60 -19.65 -4.09
CA GLY A 67 -4.97 -19.71 -3.60
C GLY A 67 -5.10 -19.17 -2.18
N LEU A 68 -4.16 -19.55 -1.30
CA LEU A 68 -4.12 -19.07 0.08
C LEU A 68 -3.92 -17.56 0.16
N VAL A 69 -2.97 -17.00 -0.61
CA VAL A 69 -2.71 -15.55 -0.66
C VAL A 69 -3.96 -14.80 -1.13
N ASN A 70 -4.55 -15.23 -2.25
CA ASN A 70 -5.75 -14.60 -2.79
C ASN A 70 -6.94 -14.64 -1.82
N GLU A 71 -7.02 -15.69 -0.99
CA GLU A 71 -8.09 -15.86 -0.01
C GLU A 71 -7.90 -14.98 1.23
N ILE A 72 -6.65 -14.79 1.70
CA ILE A 72 -6.36 -14.00 2.91
C ILE A 72 -6.16 -12.51 2.64
N GLU A 73 -5.76 -12.13 1.42
CA GLU A 73 -5.40 -10.75 1.09
C GLU A 73 -6.51 -9.74 1.42
N PRO A 74 -7.80 -9.97 1.09
CA PRO A 74 -8.86 -9.02 1.42
C PRO A 74 -8.99 -8.76 2.93
N SER A 75 -8.99 -9.82 3.75
CA SER A 75 -9.12 -9.68 5.21
C SER A 75 -7.85 -9.16 5.86
N ALA A 76 -6.67 -9.44 5.29
CA ALA A 76 -5.41 -8.87 5.69
C ALA A 76 -5.41 -7.34 5.47
N LEU A 77 -5.87 -6.86 4.30
CA LEU A 77 -5.97 -5.44 3.99
C LEU A 77 -7.00 -4.70 4.87
N ASP A 78 -8.14 -5.33 5.14
CA ASP A 78 -9.19 -4.76 6.01
C ASP A 78 -8.78 -4.72 7.49
N SER A 79 -7.91 -5.63 7.93
CA SER A 79 -7.42 -5.69 9.31
C SER A 79 -6.24 -4.75 9.60
N VAL A 80 -5.73 -4.02 8.59
CA VAL A 80 -4.68 -3.02 8.80
C VAL A 80 -5.17 -1.96 9.80
N PRO A 81 -4.46 -1.74 10.92
CA PRO A 81 -4.88 -0.78 11.93
C PRO A 81 -4.99 0.64 11.36
N ALA A 82 -6.07 1.34 11.70
CA ALA A 82 -6.31 2.71 11.23
C ALA A 82 -5.17 3.68 11.61
N SER A 83 -4.58 3.51 12.80
CA SER A 83 -3.43 4.30 13.26
C SER A 83 -2.22 4.16 12.34
N VAL A 84 -1.89 2.93 11.94
CA VAL A 84 -0.78 2.64 11.03
C VAL A 84 -1.06 3.22 9.64
N ARG A 85 -2.29 3.05 9.14
CA ARG A 85 -2.70 3.63 7.85
C ARG A 85 -2.56 5.15 7.86
N SER A 86 -3.08 5.83 8.86
CA SER A 86 -3.01 7.29 8.98
C SER A 86 -1.57 7.81 9.14
N GLU A 87 -0.69 7.08 9.85
CA GLU A 87 0.73 7.44 9.96
C GLU A 87 1.42 7.44 8.58
N ILE A 88 1.21 6.37 7.80
CA ILE A 88 1.81 6.24 6.46
C ILE A 88 1.20 7.24 5.47
N GLU A 89 -0.11 7.46 5.50
CA GLU A 89 -0.78 8.48 4.69
C GLU A 89 -0.23 9.88 5.00
N GLY A 90 -0.02 10.22 6.27
CA GLY A 90 0.57 11.50 6.67
C GLY A 90 2.02 11.67 6.19
N MET A 91 2.81 10.59 6.14
CA MET A 91 4.15 10.63 5.58
C MET A 91 4.13 10.80 4.06
N LEU A 92 3.24 10.10 3.36
CA LEU A 92 3.04 10.26 1.90
C LEU A 92 2.57 11.67 1.55
N GLN A 93 1.63 12.24 2.32
CA GLN A 93 1.16 13.60 2.11
C GLN A 93 2.31 14.62 2.24
N LYS A 94 3.11 14.52 3.30
CA LYS A 94 4.31 15.36 3.48
C LYS A 94 5.32 15.20 2.34
N PHE A 95 5.46 14.00 1.78
CA PHE A 95 6.28 13.79 0.60
C PHE A 95 5.69 14.53 -0.59
N VAL A 96 4.41 14.34 -0.90
CA VAL A 96 3.77 15.02 -2.04
C VAL A 96 3.88 16.54 -1.92
N GLU A 97 3.56 17.11 -0.76
CA GLU A 97 3.66 18.57 -0.50
C GLU A 97 5.06 19.12 -0.84
N LYS A 98 6.13 18.45 -0.39
CA LYS A 98 7.51 18.85 -0.66
C LYS A 98 7.95 18.74 -2.12
N ASN A 99 7.20 18.03 -2.95
CA ASN A 99 7.61 17.68 -4.32
C ASN A 99 6.70 18.31 -5.40
N VAL A 100 5.63 19.00 -5.00
CA VAL A 100 4.67 19.68 -5.88
C VAL A 100 4.74 21.21 -5.76
N GLU A 101 5.43 21.74 -4.76
CA GLU A 101 5.79 23.17 -4.65
C GLU A 101 6.95 23.59 -5.58
#